data_AF-A0A7S0TCX9-F1
#
_entry.id   AF-A0A7S0TCX9-F1
#
_cell.length_a   1.000
_cell.length_b   1.000
_cell.length_c   1.000
_cell.angle_alpha   90.00
_cell.angle_beta   90.00
_cell.angle_gamma   90.00
#
_symmetry.space_group_name_H-M   'P 1'
#
loop_
_entity.id
_entity.type
_entity.pdbx_description
1 polymer ?
#
loop_
_entity_poly.entity_id
_entity_poly.type
_entity_poly.pdbx_seq_one_letter_code
_entity_poly.pdbx_strand_id
1 'polypeptide(L)'
;WSPDGKYIATGYDSGKVSLCTAHPLKKVQEIDLLQYKTKSKPVKSAATTATAAATLTITALCFSYDKNVLAVAHGTQLSLFNVEKNNRKCTKWDVSLTFKDVIKHIYFSEDDDLMAIITDKYETKYYTVSMRKRSLTETMKPVKSDIVWWPRLPLTTYFLKGLYQKETRQWTTNELVDADIYESLKVAASADKFGVIRLHELPALNEESHCAFKHHCGQISKLLFIPDQERLISVGLEDRCMIRWNIQQVDDKT
;
A
#
# COMPACT_ATOMS: atom_id res chain seq x y z
N TRP A 1 9.39 0.45 -3.47
CA TRP A 1 10.74 1.03 -3.54
C TRP A 1 11.25 1.25 -2.14
N SER A 2 12.56 1.12 -1.92
CA SER A 2 13.17 1.62 -0.68
C SER A 2 13.17 3.16 -0.69
N PRO A 3 13.12 3.81 0.49
CA PRO A 3 13.16 5.27 0.61
C PRO A 3 14.32 5.96 -0.13
N ASP A 4 15.47 5.30 -0.25
CA ASP A 4 16.64 5.83 -0.96
C ASP A 4 16.66 5.55 -2.47
N GLY A 5 15.62 4.92 -3.01
CA GLY A 5 15.52 4.56 -4.42
C GLY A 5 16.50 3.47 -4.88
N LYS A 6 17.27 2.85 -3.97
CA LYS A 6 18.29 1.85 -4.34
C LYS A 6 17.73 0.45 -4.53
N TYR A 7 16.63 0.12 -3.85
CA TYR A 7 16.05 -1.21 -3.86
C TYR A 7 14.60 -1.23 -4.34
N ILE A 8 14.28 -2.31 -5.03
CA ILE A 8 12.94 -2.64 -5.51
C ILE A 8 12.59 -4.00 -4.94
N ALA A 9 11.46 -4.08 -4.23
CA ALA A 9 10.86 -5.34 -3.83
C ALA A 9 9.70 -5.64 -4.78
N THR A 10 9.67 -6.86 -5.32
CA THR A 10 8.60 -7.34 -6.22
C THR A 10 7.99 -8.60 -5.63
N GLY A 11 6.67 -8.58 -5.42
CA GLY A 11 5.91 -9.73 -4.95
C GLY A 11 5.30 -10.51 -6.11
N TYR A 12 5.17 -11.82 -5.94
CA TYR A 12 4.56 -12.72 -6.92
C TYR A 12 3.35 -13.44 -6.34
N ASP A 13 2.46 -13.91 -7.22
CA ASP A 13 1.30 -14.72 -6.84
C ASP A 13 1.70 -16.06 -6.19
N SER A 14 2.94 -16.51 -6.42
CA SER A 14 3.49 -17.73 -5.83
C SER A 14 3.93 -17.58 -4.36
N GLY A 15 3.76 -16.40 -3.74
CA GLY A 15 4.25 -16.14 -2.37
C GLY A 15 5.75 -15.95 -2.26
N LYS A 16 6.38 -15.60 -3.38
CA LYS A 16 7.79 -15.22 -3.43
C LYS A 16 7.92 -13.71 -3.46
N VAL A 17 9.02 -13.20 -2.91
CA VAL A 17 9.40 -11.81 -3.00
C VAL A 17 10.83 -11.75 -3.53
N SER A 18 11.05 -11.04 -4.64
CA SER A 18 12.40 -10.74 -5.12
C SER A 18 12.81 -9.35 -4.69
N LEU A 19 14.03 -9.25 -4.14
CA LEU A 19 14.68 -7.99 -3.83
C LEU A 19 15.71 -7.71 -4.92
N CYS A 20 15.61 -6.56 -5.56
CA CYS A 20 16.46 -6.13 -6.67
C CYS A 20 17.10 -4.78 -6.36
N THR A 21 18.32 -4.54 -6.84
CA THR A 21 18.87 -3.18 -6.94
C THR A 21 18.20 -2.45 -8.10
N ALA A 22 17.96 -1.15 -7.97
CA ALA A 22 17.36 -0.35 -9.02
C ALA A 22 18.36 -0.04 -10.16
N HIS A 23 19.61 0.28 -9.80
CA HIS A 23 20.65 0.71 -10.75
C HIS A 23 22.03 0.11 -10.39
N PRO A 24 22.58 -0.82 -11.19
CA PRO A 24 21.94 -1.55 -12.28
C PRO A 24 20.83 -2.47 -11.75
N LEU A 25 19.86 -2.83 -12.61
CA LEU A 25 18.81 -3.77 -12.25
C LEU A 25 19.41 -5.17 -12.04
N LYS A 26 19.58 -5.57 -10.79
CA LYS A 26 20.15 -6.88 -10.44
C LYS A 26 19.36 -7.49 -9.30
N LYS A 27 18.94 -8.74 -9.48
CA LYS A 27 18.33 -9.53 -8.41
C LYS A 27 19.37 -9.84 -7.34
N VAL A 28 19.10 -9.41 -6.12
CA VAL A 28 19.94 -9.58 -4.94
C VAL A 28 19.55 -10.86 -4.22
N GLN A 29 18.26 -11.02 -3.93
CA GLN A 29 17.75 -12.12 -3.14
C GLN A 29 16.32 -12.48 -3.56
N GLU A 30 15.95 -13.74 -3.35
CA GLU A 30 14.59 -14.22 -3.40
C GLU A 30 14.20 -14.77 -2.03
N ILE A 31 13.08 -14.30 -1.51
CA ILE A 31 12.47 -14.75 -0.26
C ILE A 31 11.28 -15.61 -0.65
N ASP A 32 11.29 -16.87 -0.24
CA ASP A 32 10.16 -17.78 -0.41
C ASP A 32 9.43 -17.92 0.92
N LEU A 33 8.21 -17.38 1.00
CA LEU A 33 7.42 -17.40 2.23
C LEU A 33 6.93 -18.81 2.60
N LEU A 34 6.88 -19.74 1.63
CA LEU A 34 6.50 -21.14 1.89
C LEU A 34 7.46 -21.83 2.85
N GLN A 35 8.75 -21.46 2.80
CA GLN A 35 9.79 -22.02 3.67
C GLN A 35 9.59 -21.63 5.15
N TYR A 36 8.85 -20.55 5.39
CA TYR A 36 8.60 -20.01 6.73
C TYR A 36 7.18 -20.31 7.24
N LYS A 37 6.44 -21.21 6.58
CA LYS A 37 5.23 -21.80 7.16
C LYS A 37 5.64 -22.61 8.39
N THR A 38 5.52 -22.00 9.56
CA THR A 38 5.56 -22.69 10.85
C THR A 38 4.53 -23.82 10.84
N LYS A 39 4.82 -24.90 11.57
CA LYS A 39 3.94 -26.07 11.81
C LYS A 39 2.65 -25.68 12.55
N SER A 40 1.85 -24.75 12.04
CA SER A 40 0.48 -24.56 12.50
C SER A 40 -0.30 -25.81 12.08
N LYS A 41 -0.86 -26.54 13.05
CA LYS A 41 -1.77 -27.66 12.79
C LYS A 41 -2.75 -27.25 11.68
N PRO A 42 -2.93 -28.07 10.64
CA PRO A 42 -3.88 -27.74 9.58
C PRO A 42 -5.26 -27.67 10.23
N VAL A 43 -5.83 -26.46 10.28
CA VAL A 43 -7.27 -26.34 10.47
C VAL A 43 -7.86 -26.97 9.22
N LYS A 44 -8.48 -28.14 9.40
CA LYS A 44 -9.21 -28.88 8.35
C LYS A 44 -10.38 -28.01 7.87
N SER A 45 -10.10 -27.07 7.00
CA SER A 45 -11.10 -26.49 6.12
C SER A 45 -10.71 -26.94 4.71
N ALA A 46 -11.67 -27.54 4.01
CA ALA A 46 -11.52 -27.99 2.64
C ALA A 46 -11.31 -26.75 1.75
N ALA A 47 -10.06 -26.30 1.66
CA ALA A 47 -9.67 -25.21 0.79
C ALA A 47 -9.50 -25.77 -0.63
N THR A 48 -10.48 -25.49 -1.48
CA THR A 48 -10.39 -25.60 -2.94
C THR A 48 -9.09 -24.98 -3.44
N THR A 49 -8.50 -25.51 -4.51
CA THR A 49 -7.18 -25.13 -5.04
C THR A 49 -6.99 -23.62 -5.30
N ALA A 50 -8.08 -22.88 -5.55
CA ALA A 50 -8.10 -21.43 -5.69
C ALA A 50 -7.85 -20.68 -4.36
N THR A 51 -8.32 -21.21 -3.23
CA THR A 51 -8.21 -20.59 -1.91
C THR A 51 -6.77 -20.66 -1.37
N ALA A 52 -6.03 -21.71 -1.75
CA ALA A 52 -4.62 -21.87 -1.42
C ALA A 52 -3.72 -20.89 -2.20
N ALA A 53 -4.06 -20.57 -3.46
CA ALA A 53 -3.33 -19.58 -4.26
C ALA A 53 -3.53 -18.15 -3.70
N ALA A 54 -4.77 -17.81 -3.32
CA ALA A 54 -5.09 -16.50 -2.73
C ALA A 54 -4.40 -16.25 -1.38
N THR A 55 -4.05 -17.31 -0.63
CA THR A 55 -3.25 -17.18 0.62
C THR A 55 -1.76 -16.97 0.37
N LEU A 56 -1.28 -17.25 -0.85
CA LEU A 56 0.13 -17.11 -1.21
C LEU A 56 0.41 -15.80 -1.92
N THR A 57 -0.57 -15.22 -2.61
CA THR A 57 -0.40 -13.95 -3.31
C THR A 57 0.08 -12.84 -2.38
N ILE A 58 1.17 -12.18 -2.77
CA ILE A 58 1.67 -10.99 -2.10
C ILE A 58 0.71 -9.84 -2.41
N THR A 59 0.09 -9.28 -1.38
CA THR A 59 -0.92 -8.24 -1.53
C THR A 59 -0.37 -6.84 -1.29
N ALA A 60 0.63 -6.70 -0.40
CA ALA A 60 1.29 -5.44 -0.13
C ALA A 60 2.76 -5.66 0.27
N LEU A 61 3.60 -4.69 -0.12
CA LEU A 61 5.02 -4.63 0.24
C LEU A 61 5.33 -3.19 0.65
N CYS A 62 6.02 -3.03 1.77
CA CYS A 62 6.44 -1.71 2.24
C CYS A 62 7.79 -1.82 2.96
N PHE A 63 8.75 -0.99 2.54
CA PHE A 63 9.99 -0.81 3.30
C PHE A 63 9.73 0.13 4.46
N SER A 64 10.40 -0.09 5.59
CA SER A 64 10.56 0.92 6.63
C SER A 64 11.31 2.14 6.10
N TYR A 65 11.14 3.27 6.76
CA TYR A 65 11.76 4.54 6.38
C TYR A 65 13.29 4.49 6.53
N ASP A 66 13.79 3.77 7.53
CA ASP A 66 15.21 3.51 7.78
C ASP A 66 15.83 2.51 6.79
N LYS A 67 15.01 1.90 5.92
CA LYS A 67 15.34 0.88 4.90
C LYS A 67 15.78 -0.48 5.44
N ASN A 68 15.83 -0.67 6.75
CA ASN A 68 16.32 -1.90 7.35
C ASN A 68 15.24 -2.98 7.44
N VAL A 69 13.96 -2.64 7.31
CA VAL A 69 12.87 -3.61 7.41
C VAL A 69 12.04 -3.61 6.12
N LEU A 70 11.67 -4.79 5.68
CA LEU A 70 10.68 -5.00 4.63
C LEU A 70 9.47 -5.71 5.24
N ALA A 71 8.34 -5.01 5.25
CA ALA A 71 7.05 -5.58 5.55
C ALA A 71 6.46 -6.24 4.31
N VAL A 72 6.06 -7.49 4.47
CA VAL A 72 5.47 -8.32 3.44
C VAL A 72 4.12 -8.81 3.92
N ALA A 73 3.07 -8.45 3.21
CA ALA A 73 1.74 -9.02 3.39
C ALA A 73 1.44 -10.07 2.32
N HIS A 74 0.98 -11.23 2.77
CA HIS A 74 0.51 -12.32 1.92
C HIS A 74 -0.91 -12.71 2.35
N GLY A 75 -1.90 -12.27 1.58
CA GLY A 75 -3.31 -12.39 1.93
C GLY A 75 -3.63 -11.70 3.27
N THR A 76 -3.91 -12.49 4.30
CA THR A 76 -4.29 -12.01 5.65
C THR A 76 -3.12 -12.00 6.64
N GLN A 77 -1.94 -12.44 6.24
CA GLN A 77 -0.78 -12.56 7.12
C GLN A 77 0.25 -11.48 6.83
N LEU A 78 0.92 -11.03 7.88
CA LEU A 78 2.04 -10.08 7.80
C LEU A 78 3.32 -10.76 8.30
N SER A 79 4.39 -10.62 7.54
CA SER A 79 5.75 -11.00 7.95
C SER A 79 6.70 -9.82 7.77
N LEU A 80 7.58 -9.62 8.74
CA LEU A 80 8.64 -8.61 8.67
C LEU A 80 9.99 -9.28 8.41
N PHE A 81 10.81 -8.66 7.57
CA PHE A 81 12.14 -9.12 7.22
C PHE A 81 13.15 -8.00 7.44
N ASN A 82 14.26 -8.29 8.11
CA ASN A 82 15.39 -7.38 8.17
C ASN A 82 16.18 -7.45 6.85
N VAL A 83 16.49 -6.31 6.26
CA VAL A 83 17.28 -6.12 5.06
C VAL A 83 18.66 -5.61 5.49
N GLU A 84 19.66 -6.50 5.51
CA GLU A 84 21.00 -6.12 5.95
C GLU A 84 21.70 -5.21 4.94
N LYS A 85 22.46 -4.21 5.43
CA LYS A 85 23.20 -3.21 4.63
C LYS A 85 24.12 -3.79 3.55
N ASN A 86 24.55 -5.04 3.69
CA ASN A 86 25.42 -5.74 2.74
C ASN A 86 24.70 -6.77 1.85
N ASN A 87 23.36 -6.79 1.83
CA ASN A 87 22.57 -7.46 0.80
C ASN A 87 22.82 -8.97 0.63
N ARG A 88 23.23 -9.68 1.69
CA ARG A 88 23.46 -11.13 1.59
C ARG A 88 22.38 -11.98 2.23
N LYS A 89 21.61 -11.45 3.18
CA LYS A 89 20.54 -12.20 3.85
C LYS A 89 19.43 -11.29 4.36
N CYS A 90 18.21 -11.53 3.88
CA CYS A 90 16.98 -11.16 4.56
C CYS A 90 16.72 -12.15 5.70
N THR A 91 16.54 -11.64 6.92
CA THR A 91 16.21 -12.48 8.09
C THR A 91 14.78 -12.19 8.54
N LYS A 92 13.96 -13.23 8.64
CA LYS A 92 12.56 -13.10 9.08
C LYS A 92 12.53 -12.77 10.58
N TRP A 93 11.67 -11.84 10.97
CA TRP A 93 11.36 -11.60 12.38
C TRP A 93 10.51 -12.75 12.93
N ASP A 94 10.64 -13.06 14.22
CA ASP A 94 9.78 -14.05 14.88
C ASP A 94 8.42 -13.44 15.27
N VAL A 95 7.83 -12.73 14.31
CA VAL A 95 6.52 -12.09 14.43
C VAL A 95 5.76 -12.40 13.16
N SER A 96 4.62 -13.07 13.33
CA SER A 96 3.67 -13.33 12.26
C SER A 96 2.30 -12.90 12.77
N LEU A 97 1.77 -11.80 12.23
CA LEU A 97 0.43 -11.34 12.55
C LEU A 97 -0.56 -11.91 11.53
N THR A 98 -1.75 -12.27 11.99
CA THR A 98 -2.85 -12.73 11.12
C THR A 98 -4.06 -11.85 11.36
N PHE A 99 -4.60 -11.32 10.28
CA PHE A 99 -5.76 -10.44 10.25
C PHE A 99 -7.00 -11.21 9.83
N LYS A 100 -8.18 -10.65 10.12
CA LYS A 100 -9.46 -11.23 9.72
C LYS A 100 -9.66 -11.17 8.21
N ASP A 101 -9.27 -10.05 7.62
CA ASP A 101 -9.43 -9.76 6.21
C ASP A 101 -8.09 -9.48 5.52
N VAL A 102 -8.10 -9.36 4.19
CA VAL A 102 -6.88 -9.27 3.37
C VAL A 102 -6.21 -7.92 3.57
N ILE A 103 -4.90 -7.93 3.80
CA ILE A 103 -4.11 -6.70 3.93
C ILE A 103 -3.92 -6.08 2.55
N LYS A 104 -4.24 -4.80 2.38
CA LYS A 104 -4.13 -4.08 1.11
C LYS A 104 -3.03 -3.01 1.13
N HIS A 105 -2.83 -2.35 2.26
CA HIS A 105 -1.83 -1.30 2.39
C HIS A 105 -1.09 -1.39 3.72
N ILE A 106 0.19 -1.03 3.69
CA ILE A 106 1.08 -0.97 4.84
C ILE A 106 1.82 0.36 4.79
N TYR A 107 1.88 1.05 5.91
CA TYR A 107 2.56 2.32 6.06
C TYR A 107 3.45 2.29 7.30
N PHE A 108 4.62 2.91 7.20
CA PHE A 108 5.50 3.17 8.34
C PHE A 108 5.47 4.67 8.66
N SER A 109 5.64 5.03 9.92
CA SER A 109 5.97 6.42 10.28
C SER A 109 7.40 6.75 9.84
N GLU A 110 7.70 8.04 9.65
CA GLU A 110 9.07 8.50 9.36
C GLU A 110 10.09 8.02 10.42
N ASP A 111 9.70 8.02 11.69
CA ASP A 111 10.55 7.54 12.79
C ASP A 111 10.61 6.01 12.91
N ASP A 112 9.89 5.26 12.06
CA ASP A 112 9.73 3.80 12.12
C ASP A 112 9.20 3.21 13.44
N ASP A 113 8.71 4.04 14.36
CA ASP A 113 8.13 3.61 15.64
C ASP A 113 6.68 3.14 15.50
N LEU A 114 5.97 3.58 14.47
CA LEU A 114 4.57 3.23 14.20
C LEU A 114 4.42 2.62 12.82
N MET A 115 3.48 1.69 12.73
CA MET A 115 3.07 1.07 11.48
C MET A 115 1.55 1.03 11.41
N ALA A 116 0.99 1.47 10.30
CA ALA A 116 -0.43 1.39 10.00
C ALA A 116 -0.69 0.30 8.96
N ILE A 117 -1.65 -0.56 9.23
CA ILE A 117 -2.06 -1.64 8.33
C ILE A 117 -3.53 -1.47 8.01
N ILE A 118 -3.85 -1.44 6.71
CA ILE A 118 -5.22 -1.28 6.21
C ILE A 118 -5.63 -2.55 5.48
N THR A 119 -6.79 -3.09 5.87
CA THR A 119 -7.41 -4.24 5.21
C THR A 119 -8.29 -3.82 4.03
N ASP A 120 -8.72 -4.79 3.21
CA ASP A 120 -9.68 -4.60 2.12
C ASP A 120 -11.03 -4.01 2.56
N LYS A 121 -11.40 -4.17 3.83
CA LYS A 121 -12.60 -3.59 4.45
C LYS A 121 -12.37 -2.21 5.05
N TYR A 122 -11.22 -1.59 4.82
CA TYR A 122 -10.83 -0.30 5.40
C TYR A 122 -10.70 -0.31 6.93
N GLU A 123 -10.57 -1.49 7.54
CA GLU A 123 -10.19 -1.55 8.95
C GLU A 123 -8.70 -1.20 9.07
N THR A 124 -8.40 -0.19 9.89
CA THR A 124 -7.03 0.26 10.14
C THR A 124 -6.59 -0.18 11.51
N LYS A 125 -5.44 -0.86 11.57
CA LYS A 125 -4.79 -1.21 12.83
C LYS A 125 -3.43 -0.56 12.90
N TYR A 126 -3.12 -0.04 14.09
CA TYR A 126 -1.84 0.61 14.37
C TYR A 126 -0.99 -0.28 15.27
N TYR A 127 0.30 -0.36 14.96
CA TYR A 127 1.27 -1.14 15.71
C TYR A 127 2.44 -0.26 16.10
N THR A 128 2.87 -0.36 17.35
CA THR A 128 4.19 0.13 17.76
C THR A 128 5.24 -0.89 17.34
N VAL A 129 6.22 -0.44 16.57
CA VAL A 129 7.32 -1.25 16.06
C VAL A 129 8.52 -1.04 16.97
N SER A 130 9.05 -2.13 17.52
CA SER A 130 10.28 -2.07 18.29
C SER A 130 11.41 -2.76 17.53
N MET A 131 12.19 -1.99 16.76
CA MET A 131 13.28 -2.50 15.92
C MET A 131 14.31 -3.34 16.71
N ARG A 132 14.68 -2.89 17.92
CA ARG A 132 15.63 -3.62 18.79
C ARG A 132 15.10 -4.97 19.27
N LYS A 133 13.82 -5.02 19.62
CA LYS A 133 13.17 -6.24 20.13
C LYS A 133 12.61 -7.12 19.00
N ARG A 134 12.59 -6.60 17.77
CA ARG A 134 11.95 -7.23 16.60
C ARG A 134 10.51 -7.65 16.91
N SER A 135 9.78 -6.78 17.62
CA SER A 135 8.43 -7.05 18.09
C SER A 135 7.45 -6.00 17.57
N LEU A 136 6.22 -6.44 17.33
CA LEU A 136 5.06 -5.58 17.03
C LEU A 136 4.08 -5.65 18.20
N THR A 137 3.57 -4.51 18.64
CA THR A 137 2.52 -4.44 19.67
C THR A 137 1.38 -3.59 19.15
N GLU A 138 0.16 -4.13 19.18
CA GLU A 138 -1.02 -3.40 18.72
C GLU A 138 -1.29 -2.23 19.68
N THR A 139 -1.44 -1.04 19.13
CA THR A 139 -1.61 0.20 19.89
C THR A 139 -3.03 0.72 19.69
N MET A 140 -3.78 0.81 20.79
CA MET A 140 -5.11 1.42 20.85
C MET A 140 -5.06 2.93 21.16
N LYS A 141 -3.85 3.49 21.32
CA LYS A 141 -3.68 4.91 21.60
C LYS A 141 -4.05 5.73 20.35
N PRO A 142 -4.69 6.89 20.53
CA PRO A 142 -4.94 7.79 19.42
C PRO A 142 -3.62 8.19 18.77
N VAL A 143 -3.55 7.99 17.46
CA VAL A 143 -2.40 8.39 16.66
C VAL A 143 -2.48 9.88 16.41
N LYS A 144 -1.36 10.58 16.55
CA LYS A 144 -1.32 12.03 16.34
C LYS A 144 -1.52 12.35 14.85
N SER A 145 -2.10 13.51 14.56
CA SER A 145 -2.40 13.95 13.19
C SER A 145 -1.19 14.49 12.43
N ASP A 146 -0.11 14.83 13.13
CA ASP A 146 1.12 15.43 12.61
C ASP A 146 2.16 14.39 12.14
N ILE A 147 1.83 13.11 12.19
CA ILE A 147 2.74 12.04 11.80
C ILE A 147 2.88 12.01 10.28
N VAL A 148 4.13 12.09 9.83
CA VAL A 148 4.50 11.85 8.45
C VAL A 148 4.60 10.35 8.21
N TRP A 149 3.93 9.89 7.16
CA TRP A 149 3.84 8.48 6.80
C TRP A 149 4.61 8.17 5.52
N TRP A 150 5.15 6.97 5.48
CA TRP A 150 5.85 6.38 4.35
C TRP A 150 5.10 5.14 3.84
N PRO A 151 4.98 4.92 2.51
CA PRO A 151 5.48 5.77 1.43
C PRO A 151 4.63 7.01 1.13
N ARG A 152 3.42 7.08 1.71
CA ARG A 152 2.44 8.15 1.53
C ARG A 152 1.44 8.11 2.68
N LEU A 153 0.48 9.04 2.69
CA LEU A 153 -0.57 9.05 3.70
C LEU A 153 -1.42 7.77 3.69
N PRO A 154 -1.77 7.21 4.87
CA PRO A 154 -2.69 6.09 4.98
C PRO A 154 -4.05 6.46 4.39
N LEU A 155 -4.61 5.56 3.58
CA LEU A 155 -5.87 5.77 2.85
C LEU A 155 -7.05 6.16 3.76
N THR A 156 -7.05 5.67 5.00
CA THR A 156 -8.09 5.91 6.03
C THR A 156 -7.83 7.14 6.90
N THR A 157 -6.84 7.96 6.56
CA THR A 157 -6.55 9.22 7.26
C THR A 157 -7.74 10.18 7.12
N TYR A 158 -8.05 10.90 8.19
CA TYR A 158 -9.20 11.82 8.21
C TYR A 158 -9.13 12.91 7.13
N PHE A 159 -7.93 13.39 6.78
CA PHE A 159 -7.72 14.36 5.71
C PHE A 159 -8.16 13.89 4.32
N LEU A 160 -8.38 12.59 4.15
CA LEU A 160 -8.79 11.96 2.89
C LEU A 160 -10.25 11.44 2.95
N LYS A 161 -11.01 11.82 3.98
CA LYS A 161 -12.38 11.34 4.18
C LYS A 161 -13.30 11.58 2.97
N GLY A 162 -13.17 12.71 2.30
CA GLY A 162 -13.94 13.09 1.12
C GLY A 162 -13.62 12.25 -0.12
N LEU A 163 -12.51 11.51 -0.14
CA LEU A 163 -12.24 10.56 -1.23
C LEU A 163 -13.25 9.41 -1.25
N TYR A 164 -13.89 9.13 -0.11
CA TYR A 164 -14.96 8.16 0.03
C TYR A 164 -16.29 8.78 -0.40
N GLN A 165 -16.70 8.51 -1.64
CA GLN A 165 -17.94 9.04 -2.20
C GLN A 165 -19.14 8.38 -1.51
N LYS A 166 -19.99 9.15 -0.80
CA LYS A 166 -21.26 8.60 -0.28
C LYS A 166 -22.20 8.37 -1.45
N GLU A 167 -22.72 7.14 -1.53
CA GLU A 167 -23.95 6.76 -2.23
C GLU A 167 -24.26 7.54 -3.52
N THR A 168 -23.25 7.81 -4.34
CA THR A 168 -23.49 7.95 -5.77
C THR A 168 -24.10 6.61 -6.19
N ARG A 169 -25.06 6.59 -7.12
CA ARG A 169 -25.81 5.37 -7.53
C ARG A 169 -24.94 4.13 -7.85
N GLN A 170 -23.63 4.31 -7.97
CA GLN A 170 -22.63 3.29 -8.25
C GLN A 170 -21.86 2.81 -7.00
N TRP A 171 -21.64 3.65 -5.98
CA TRP A 171 -20.88 3.28 -4.78
C TRP A 171 -21.77 2.65 -3.72
N THR A 172 -21.69 1.33 -3.58
CA THR A 172 -22.45 0.59 -2.56
C THR A 172 -21.60 0.31 -1.33
N THR A 173 -20.41 -0.29 -1.50
CA THR A 173 -19.47 -0.54 -0.40
C THR A 173 -18.03 -0.55 -0.88
N ASN A 174 -17.16 0.24 -0.25
CA ASN A 174 -15.69 0.09 -0.36
C ASN A 174 -15.17 0.11 -1.80
N GLU A 175 -15.60 1.08 -2.61
CA GLU A 175 -15.25 1.17 -4.03
C GLU A 175 -14.02 2.02 -4.34
N LEU A 176 -13.54 2.81 -3.37
CA LEU A 176 -12.20 3.36 -3.41
C LEU A 176 -11.21 2.19 -3.54
N VAL A 177 -10.13 2.36 -4.30
CA VAL A 177 -9.09 1.33 -4.45
C VAL A 177 -7.74 1.87 -4.04
N ASP A 178 -7.42 3.08 -4.47
CA ASP A 178 -6.16 3.71 -4.15
C ASP A 178 -6.30 5.22 -4.13
N ALA A 179 -5.42 5.89 -3.39
CA ALA A 179 -5.32 7.34 -3.41
C ALA A 179 -3.87 7.75 -3.19
N ASP A 180 -3.57 8.96 -3.65
CA ASP A 180 -2.30 9.61 -3.39
C ASP A 180 -2.49 11.11 -3.27
N ILE A 181 -1.50 11.79 -2.69
CA ILE A 181 -1.51 13.23 -2.52
C ILE A 181 -0.31 13.86 -3.19
N TYR A 182 -0.48 15.11 -3.61
CA TYR A 182 0.59 15.95 -4.08
C TYR A 182 0.56 17.26 -3.29
N GLU A 183 1.44 17.35 -2.30
CA GLU A 183 1.46 18.44 -1.32
C GLU A 183 1.73 19.81 -1.97
N SER A 184 2.60 19.87 -2.99
CA SER A 184 2.98 21.12 -3.66
C SER A 184 1.80 21.84 -4.31
N LEU A 185 0.88 21.10 -4.95
CA LEU A 185 -0.34 21.67 -5.54
C LEU A 185 -1.56 21.50 -4.63
N LYS A 186 -1.38 21.02 -3.39
CA LYS A 186 -2.46 20.73 -2.43
C LYS A 186 -3.62 19.97 -3.08
N VAL A 187 -3.30 18.90 -3.81
CA VAL A 187 -4.29 18.07 -4.50
C VAL A 187 -4.20 16.63 -4.02
N ALA A 188 -5.35 15.99 -3.86
CA ALA A 188 -5.49 14.56 -3.65
C ALA A 188 -6.12 13.92 -4.89
N ALA A 189 -5.61 12.78 -5.29
CA ALA A 189 -6.17 11.97 -6.36
C ALA A 189 -6.68 10.65 -5.80
N SER A 190 -7.87 10.24 -6.22
CA SER A 190 -8.49 8.96 -5.84
C SER A 190 -8.83 8.14 -7.07
N ALA A 191 -8.78 6.82 -6.93
CA ALA A 191 -9.12 5.86 -7.96
C ALA A 191 -10.12 4.83 -7.44
N ASP A 192 -11.09 4.46 -8.28
CA ASP A 192 -12.16 3.53 -7.92
C ASP A 192 -12.22 2.26 -8.78
N LYS A 193 -13.11 1.34 -8.39
CA LYS A 193 -13.38 0.09 -9.12
C LYS A 193 -14.09 0.28 -10.46
N PHE A 194 -14.58 1.48 -10.77
CA PHE A 194 -15.33 1.78 -11.99
C PHE A 194 -14.49 2.47 -13.07
N GLY A 195 -13.19 2.62 -12.83
CA GLY A 195 -12.26 3.21 -13.79
C GLY A 195 -12.24 4.73 -13.75
N VAL A 196 -12.78 5.33 -12.67
CA VAL A 196 -12.86 6.77 -12.49
C VAL A 196 -11.76 7.24 -11.56
N ILE A 197 -11.01 8.23 -12.04
CA ILE A 197 -10.03 8.97 -11.25
C ILE A 197 -10.66 10.30 -10.87
N ARG A 198 -10.57 10.71 -9.61
CA ARG A 198 -11.06 12.01 -9.14
C ARG A 198 -9.94 12.83 -8.53
N LEU A 199 -10.01 14.15 -8.74
CA LEU A 199 -9.13 15.13 -8.11
C LEU A 199 -9.92 15.94 -7.08
N HIS A 200 -9.33 16.12 -5.91
CA HIS A 200 -9.89 16.85 -4.77
C HIS A 200 -8.85 17.83 -4.24
N GLU A 201 -9.28 18.98 -3.72
CA GLU A 201 -8.42 19.86 -2.94
C GLU A 201 -7.99 19.16 -1.63
N LEU A 202 -6.76 19.42 -1.19
CA LEU A 202 -6.21 18.92 0.06
C LEU A 202 -6.32 20.00 1.15
N PRO A 203 -6.94 19.70 2.32
CA PRO A 203 -7.46 18.40 2.74
C PRO A 203 -8.78 18.04 2.05
N ALA A 204 -8.87 16.81 1.55
CA ALA A 204 -10.03 16.28 0.86
C ALA A 204 -11.11 15.86 1.87
N LEU A 205 -11.75 16.84 2.50
CA LEU A 205 -12.83 16.63 3.47
C LEU A 205 -14.20 16.59 2.79
N ASN A 206 -14.36 17.30 1.67
CA ASN A 206 -15.57 17.31 0.86
C ASN A 206 -15.54 16.13 -0.14
N GLU A 207 -16.71 15.54 -0.37
CA GLU A 207 -16.89 14.45 -1.32
C GLU A 207 -16.94 14.94 -2.76
N GLU A 208 -17.26 16.22 -2.97
CA GLU A 208 -17.23 16.83 -4.29
C GLU A 208 -15.79 16.88 -4.83
N SER A 209 -15.58 16.23 -5.97
CA SER A 209 -14.33 16.31 -6.73
C SER A 209 -14.34 17.51 -7.66
N HIS A 210 -13.21 18.21 -7.82
CA HIS A 210 -13.06 19.25 -8.84
C HIS A 210 -13.19 18.67 -10.24
N CYS A 211 -12.58 17.51 -10.46
CA CYS A 211 -12.58 16.84 -11.74
C CYS A 211 -12.73 15.34 -11.55
N ALA A 212 -13.47 14.70 -12.45
CA ALA A 212 -13.61 13.26 -12.53
C ALA A 212 -13.31 12.79 -13.96
N PHE A 213 -12.39 11.83 -14.09
CA PHE A 213 -11.93 11.33 -15.37
C PHE A 213 -12.19 9.83 -15.46
N LYS A 214 -13.07 9.42 -16.37
CA LYS A 214 -13.34 8.00 -16.66
C LYS A 214 -12.61 7.58 -17.93
N HIS A 215 -11.43 6.99 -17.78
CA HIS A 215 -10.62 6.51 -18.92
C HIS A 215 -10.28 5.03 -18.83
N HIS A 216 -10.16 4.47 -17.61
CA HIS A 216 -9.90 3.05 -17.46
C HIS A 216 -11.16 2.23 -17.73
N CYS A 217 -10.99 1.11 -18.43
CA CYS A 217 -12.06 0.15 -18.66
C CYS A 217 -11.98 -0.93 -17.58
N GLY A 218 -12.67 -0.70 -16.46
CA GLY A 218 -12.65 -1.59 -15.30
C GLY A 218 -12.00 -0.94 -14.08
N GLN A 219 -11.58 -1.76 -13.14
CA GLN A 219 -10.99 -1.34 -11.88
C GLN A 219 -9.58 -0.76 -12.09
N ILE A 220 -9.32 0.37 -11.43
CA ILE A 220 -7.96 0.88 -11.30
C ILE A 220 -7.25 0.09 -10.20
N SER A 221 -6.03 -0.35 -10.47
CA SER A 221 -5.23 -1.15 -9.52
C SER A 221 -4.35 -0.29 -8.62
N LYS A 222 -3.74 0.75 -9.17
CA LYS A 222 -2.81 1.66 -8.47
C LYS A 222 -2.85 3.06 -9.06
N LEU A 223 -2.60 4.02 -8.19
CA LEU A 223 -2.51 5.43 -8.49
C LEU A 223 -1.33 6.03 -7.71
N LEU A 224 -0.49 6.82 -8.37
CA LEU A 224 0.73 7.37 -7.78
C LEU A 224 1.11 8.71 -8.42
N PHE A 225 1.32 9.74 -7.61
CA PHE A 225 1.98 10.96 -8.07
C PHE A 225 3.48 10.73 -8.23
N ILE A 226 4.02 11.16 -9.36
CA ILE A 226 5.46 11.14 -9.57
C ILE A 226 6.05 12.31 -8.76
N PRO A 227 6.98 12.06 -7.82
CA PRO A 227 7.65 13.13 -7.10
C PRO A 227 8.25 14.15 -8.07
N ASP A 228 8.07 15.43 -7.76
CA ASP A 228 8.65 16.58 -8.48
C ASP A 228 8.26 16.75 -9.97
N GLN A 229 7.25 16.02 -10.47
CA GLN A 229 6.92 16.07 -11.90
C GLN A 229 5.50 16.52 -12.26
N GLU A 230 4.69 17.03 -11.32
CA GLU A 230 3.28 17.45 -11.56
C GLU A 230 2.49 16.43 -12.38
N ARG A 231 2.80 15.14 -12.19
CA ARG A 231 2.32 14.04 -13.00
C ARG A 231 1.74 12.97 -12.11
N LEU A 232 0.65 12.39 -12.57
CA LEU A 232 -0.01 11.27 -11.94
C LEU A 232 0.10 10.05 -12.86
N ILE A 233 0.33 8.88 -12.29
CA ILE A 233 0.28 7.60 -13.00
C ILE A 233 -0.92 6.83 -12.47
N SER A 234 -1.73 6.29 -13.38
CA SER A 234 -2.76 5.30 -13.07
C SER A 234 -2.51 4.01 -13.84
N VAL A 235 -2.83 2.89 -13.20
CA VAL A 235 -2.69 1.55 -13.79
C VAL A 235 -4.02 0.82 -13.70
N GLY A 236 -4.61 0.46 -14.83
CA GLY A 236 -5.84 -0.32 -14.87
C GLY A 236 -5.56 -1.81 -14.73
N LEU A 237 -6.45 -2.51 -14.03
CA LEU A 237 -6.33 -3.93 -13.75
C LEU A 237 -6.74 -4.77 -14.97
N GLU A 238 -7.95 -4.55 -15.48
CA GLU A 238 -8.53 -5.34 -16.58
C GLU A 238 -8.08 -4.85 -17.96
N ASP A 239 -8.00 -3.53 -18.15
CA ASP A 239 -7.58 -2.92 -19.42
C ASP A 239 -6.07 -3.00 -19.68
N ARG A 240 -5.28 -3.29 -18.63
CA ARG A 240 -3.80 -3.40 -18.66
C ARG A 240 -3.10 -2.12 -19.14
N CYS A 241 -3.80 -0.99 -19.07
CA CYS A 241 -3.26 0.30 -19.48
C CYS A 241 -2.51 0.97 -18.32
N MET A 242 -1.43 1.66 -18.68
CA MET A 242 -0.76 2.61 -17.80
C MET A 242 -0.88 4.00 -18.42
N ILE A 243 -1.52 4.93 -17.72
CA ILE A 243 -1.79 6.28 -18.22
C ILE A 243 -1.01 7.28 -17.37
N ARG A 244 -0.34 8.21 -18.05
CA ARG A 244 0.36 9.33 -17.41
C ARG A 244 -0.44 10.61 -17.64
N TRP A 245 -0.89 11.20 -16.56
CA TRP A 245 -1.67 12.43 -16.53
C TRP A 245 -0.77 13.61 -16.27
N ASN A 246 -1.03 14.73 -16.95
CA ASN A 246 -0.42 16.01 -16.66
C ASN A 246 -1.37 16.82 -15.79
N ILE A 247 -0.92 17.27 -14.63
CA ILE A 247 -1.75 18.07 -13.73
C ILE A 247 -1.38 19.53 -13.95
N GLN A 248 -2.38 20.37 -14.17
CA GLN A 248 -2.19 21.80 -14.40
C GLN A 248 -3.13 22.56 -13.49
N GLN A 249 -2.60 23.57 -12.81
CA GLN A 249 -3.41 24.55 -12.13
C GLN A 249 -3.93 25.53 -13.18
N VAL A 250 -5.26 25.62 -13.29
CA VAL A 250 -5.91 26.60 -14.15
C VAL A 250 -6.27 27.78 -13.25
N ASP A 251 -5.60 28.92 -13.45
CA ASP A 251 -6.02 30.16 -12.81
C ASP A 251 -7.24 30.71 -13.58
N ASP A 252 -8.34 31.00 -12.89
CA ASP A 252 -9.59 31.56 -13.44
C ASP A 252 -9.45 33.03 -13.95
N LYS A 253 -8.27 33.40 -14.44
CA LYS A 253 -7.99 34.70 -15.06
C LYS A 253 -7.85 34.57 -16.58
N THR A 254 -8.90 34.12 -17.25
CA THR A 254 -9.13 34.40 -18.69
C THR A 254 -10.60 34.28 -19.02
#